data_AF-A0A955BST6-F1
#
_entry.id   AF-A0A955BST6-F1
#
_cell.length_a   1.000
_cell.length_b   1.000
_cell.length_c   1.000
_cell.angle_alpha   90.00
_cell.angle_beta   90.00
_cell.angle_gamma   90.00
#
_symmetry.space_group_name_H-M   'P 1'
#
loop_
_entity.id
_entity.type
_entity.pdbx_description
1 polymer ?
#
loop_
_entity_poly.entity_id
_entity_poly.type
_entity_poly.pdbx_seq_one_letter_code
_entity_poly.pdbx_strand_id
1 'polypeptide(L)'
;MRSDYHPRDVPKISSTQLADTEIVPTLDTPLAASGNAVWCATFQIAWNRARDDVIGGPLQIANAQLTADRLNGSPVTDAALPADSYYAAAGRLKDGIVETITREMARKFPNAEPPVFSPMAGFVAYGYLNTKATFTTPFDDTKRPVQFRDAAGGSHAVRGFGLHEGSDYELLVEQAAQVSVLFSQADDESDEFSPRLFALDLTARHADQQVIVAVLPRASDLRDAWTDLADRIETSAPDEQMANLHASDSIAIPNVAFYVQHEFVELQGEDKTIKNPGESRGAPMMTAAQSIEFRLDKSGATVFSEAEILDAAAMGRRFVVDQPFLVVMKRRSSDQPYFVAWIDNAEFLEAVD
;
A
#
# COMPACT_ATOMS: atom_id res chain seq x y z
N MET A 1 23.09 6.13 23.41
CA MET A 1 23.03 4.66 23.21
C MET A 1 21.95 4.46 22.15
N ARG A 2 22.28 3.87 20.99
CA ARG A 2 21.31 3.64 19.91
C ARG A 2 20.21 2.73 20.45
N SER A 3 18.96 3.20 20.46
CA SER A 3 17.82 2.31 20.67
C SER A 3 17.71 1.50 19.39
N ASP A 4 17.92 0.19 19.48
CA ASP A 4 17.72 -0.70 18.34
C ASP A 4 16.23 -0.69 18.02
N TYR A 5 15.87 -0.10 16.88
CA TYR A 5 14.50 -0.14 16.38
C TYR A 5 14.11 -1.61 16.18
N HIS A 6 13.12 -2.05 16.96
CA HIS A 6 12.47 -3.33 16.78
C HIS A 6 11.08 -3.09 16.20
N PRO A 7 10.85 -3.41 14.91
CA PRO A 7 9.52 -3.33 14.35
C PRO A 7 8.57 -4.17 15.20
N ARG A 8 7.40 -3.64 15.59
CA ARG A 8 6.38 -4.45 16.26
C ARG A 8 6.01 -5.65 15.39
N ASP A 9 5.82 -6.79 16.03
CA ASP A 9 5.26 -7.95 15.35
C ASP A 9 3.84 -7.62 14.88
N VAL A 10 3.59 -7.91 13.61
CA VAL A 10 2.29 -7.72 12.99
C VAL A 10 1.58 -9.07 13.00
N PRO A 11 0.39 -9.19 13.60
CA PRO A 11 -0.34 -10.44 13.61
C PRO A 11 -0.69 -10.83 12.17
N LYS A 12 -0.50 -12.11 11.87
CA LYS A 12 -0.87 -12.66 10.58
C LYS A 12 -2.33 -13.06 10.63
N ILE A 13 -3.14 -12.46 9.76
CA ILE A 13 -4.59 -12.66 9.76
C ILE A 13 -5.11 -12.99 8.37
N SER A 14 -6.21 -13.73 8.31
CA SER A 14 -7.02 -13.84 7.10
C SER A 14 -7.85 -12.57 6.94
N SER A 15 -8.06 -12.12 5.71
CA SER A 15 -8.98 -11.01 5.42
C SER A 15 -10.40 -11.27 5.93
N THR A 16 -10.80 -12.53 6.11
CA THR A 16 -12.12 -12.90 6.68
C THR A 16 -12.28 -12.52 8.16
N GLN A 17 -11.18 -12.17 8.83
CA GLN A 17 -11.17 -11.70 10.22
C GLN A 17 -11.23 -10.16 10.32
N LEU A 18 -11.08 -9.45 9.21
CA LEU A 18 -11.24 -8.01 9.14
C LEU A 18 -12.72 -7.66 9.09
N ALA A 19 -13.12 -6.65 9.85
CA ALA A 19 -14.51 -6.24 9.97
C ALA A 19 -14.92 -5.29 8.84
N ASP A 20 -14.02 -4.39 8.44
CA ASP A 20 -14.35 -3.28 7.53
C ASP A 20 -13.14 -2.95 6.62
N THR A 21 -12.63 -4.00 5.98
CA THR A 21 -11.52 -3.90 5.03
C THR A 21 -11.72 -4.85 3.84
N GLU A 22 -11.60 -4.32 2.63
CA GLU A 22 -11.66 -5.06 1.38
C GLU A 22 -10.26 -5.18 0.74
N ILE A 23 -9.87 -6.40 0.38
CA ILE A 23 -8.71 -6.63 -0.51
C ILE A 23 -9.27 -6.87 -1.91
N VAL A 24 -8.93 -6.03 -2.87
CA VAL A 24 -9.58 -6.02 -4.19
C VAL A 24 -8.68 -6.55 -5.30
N PRO A 25 -9.20 -7.31 -6.28
CA PRO A 25 -8.39 -7.93 -7.32
C PRO A 25 -7.89 -6.91 -8.37
N THR A 26 -8.61 -5.81 -8.58
CA THR A 26 -8.30 -4.77 -9.56
C THR A 26 -8.54 -3.37 -9.01
N LEU A 27 -7.81 -2.37 -9.52
CA LEU A 27 -7.97 -0.96 -9.13
C LEU A 27 -9.39 -0.42 -9.37
N ASP A 28 -10.08 -0.91 -10.41
CA ASP A 28 -11.45 -0.55 -10.76
C ASP A 28 -12.52 -1.49 -10.19
N THR A 29 -12.18 -2.19 -9.11
CA THR A 29 -13.18 -2.89 -8.30
C THR A 29 -14.00 -1.83 -7.55
N PRO A 30 -15.34 -1.79 -7.74
CA PRO A 30 -16.19 -0.87 -6.99
C PRO A 30 -16.04 -1.12 -5.49
N LEU A 31 -15.79 -0.06 -4.74
CA LEU A 31 -15.60 -0.14 -3.30
C LEU A 31 -16.92 -0.01 -2.55
N ALA A 32 -16.97 -0.58 -1.36
CA ALA A 32 -17.99 -0.23 -0.37
C ALA A 32 -17.96 1.28 -0.05
N ALA A 33 -19.06 1.79 0.50
CA ALA A 33 -19.21 3.21 0.84
C ALA A 33 -18.28 3.67 1.99
N SER A 34 -17.82 2.72 2.81
CA SER A 34 -16.88 2.90 3.92
C SER A 34 -15.89 1.74 3.96
N GLY A 35 -14.91 1.82 4.85
CA GLY A 35 -13.96 0.74 5.10
C GLY A 35 -12.69 0.86 4.27
N ASN A 36 -11.63 0.21 4.75
CA ASN A 36 -10.35 0.22 4.07
C ASN A 36 -10.46 -0.54 2.75
N ALA A 37 -9.65 -0.16 1.77
CA ALA A 37 -9.54 -0.89 0.51
C ALA A 37 -8.07 -1.02 0.12
N VAL A 38 -7.63 -2.23 -0.22
CA VAL A 38 -6.23 -2.50 -0.59
C VAL A 38 -6.18 -3.24 -1.92
N TRP A 39 -5.40 -2.69 -2.84
CA TRP A 39 -5.03 -3.35 -4.08
C TRP A 39 -3.51 -3.55 -4.14
N CYS A 40 -3.10 -4.71 -4.63
CA CYS A 40 -1.69 -5.02 -4.84
C CYS A 40 -1.47 -5.72 -6.19
N ALA A 41 -0.47 -5.24 -6.93
CA ALA A 41 -0.14 -5.72 -8.27
C ALA A 41 0.30 -7.19 -8.32
N THR A 42 0.72 -7.81 -7.21
CA THR A 42 1.28 -9.19 -7.27
C THR A 42 0.25 -10.22 -7.72
N PHE A 43 -1.04 -10.04 -7.39
CA PHE A 43 -2.10 -10.87 -7.91
C PHE A 43 -2.33 -10.63 -9.41
N GLN A 44 -2.25 -9.37 -9.87
CA GLN A 44 -2.27 -9.05 -11.29
C GLN A 44 -1.12 -9.70 -12.06
N ILE A 45 0.09 -9.75 -11.48
CA ILE A 45 1.22 -10.46 -12.11
C ILE A 45 0.98 -11.97 -12.15
N ALA A 46 0.40 -12.56 -11.10
CA ALA A 46 0.03 -13.97 -11.10
C ALA A 46 -1.01 -14.27 -12.19
N TRP A 47 -2.01 -13.39 -12.36
CA TRP A 47 -2.98 -13.48 -13.44
C TRP A 47 -2.34 -13.36 -14.82
N ASN A 48 -1.40 -12.43 -15.02
CA ASN A 48 -0.68 -12.29 -16.29
C ASN A 48 0.11 -13.57 -16.61
N ARG A 49 0.78 -14.20 -15.63
CA ARG A 49 1.44 -15.51 -15.83
C ARG A 49 0.45 -16.60 -16.21
N ALA A 50 -0.73 -16.62 -15.60
CA ALA A 50 -1.79 -17.56 -15.99
C ALA A 50 -2.21 -17.37 -17.45
N ARG A 51 -2.45 -16.11 -17.83
CA ARG A 51 -2.86 -15.67 -19.17
C ARG A 51 -1.80 -16.03 -20.22
N ASP A 52 -0.56 -15.63 -19.98
CA ASP A 52 0.50 -15.62 -21.00
C ASP A 52 1.26 -16.94 -21.04
N ASP A 53 1.64 -17.50 -19.88
CA ASP A 53 2.53 -18.66 -19.80
C ASP A 53 1.77 -20.00 -19.80
N VAL A 54 0.54 -20.02 -19.26
CA VAL A 54 -0.20 -21.27 -19.06
C VAL A 54 -1.32 -21.47 -20.06
N ILE A 55 -2.05 -20.39 -20.39
CA ILE A 55 -3.20 -20.42 -21.32
C ILE A 55 -2.81 -19.93 -22.72
N GLY A 56 -1.89 -18.98 -22.83
CA GLY A 56 -1.48 -18.37 -24.10
C GLY A 56 -2.50 -17.35 -24.66
N GLY A 57 -3.31 -16.73 -23.81
CA GLY A 57 -4.29 -15.72 -24.19
C GLY A 57 -5.22 -15.31 -23.03
N PRO A 58 -6.10 -14.31 -23.24
CA PRO A 58 -7.02 -13.79 -22.20
C PRO A 58 -7.75 -14.91 -21.46
N LEU A 59 -7.60 -14.95 -20.13
CA LEU A 59 -8.16 -16.01 -19.30
C LEU A 59 -9.68 -15.84 -19.18
N GLN A 60 -10.44 -16.86 -19.54
CA GLN A 60 -11.89 -16.86 -19.52
C GLN A 60 -12.38 -17.77 -18.41
N ILE A 61 -13.07 -17.22 -17.41
CA ILE A 61 -13.58 -17.97 -16.25
C ILE A 61 -15.12 -17.89 -16.24
N ALA A 62 -15.79 -19.04 -16.12
CA ALA A 62 -17.23 -19.07 -15.90
C ALA A 62 -17.60 -18.33 -14.61
N ASN A 63 -18.73 -17.63 -14.63
CA ASN A 63 -19.33 -16.94 -13.47
C ASN A 63 -18.41 -15.90 -12.81
N ALA A 64 -17.34 -15.47 -13.48
CA ALA A 64 -16.40 -14.45 -13.03
C ALA A 64 -15.87 -13.59 -14.19
N GLN A 65 -16.66 -13.46 -15.26
CA GLN A 65 -16.23 -12.81 -16.51
C GLN A 65 -15.83 -11.36 -16.29
N LEU A 66 -16.61 -10.60 -15.51
CA LEU A 66 -16.33 -9.19 -15.26
C LEU A 66 -14.95 -8.97 -14.60
N THR A 67 -14.66 -9.73 -13.54
CA THR A 67 -13.36 -9.64 -12.84
C THR A 67 -12.23 -10.15 -13.74
N ALA A 68 -12.46 -11.23 -14.48
CA ALA A 68 -11.49 -11.77 -15.43
C ALA A 68 -11.15 -10.78 -16.55
N ASP A 69 -12.15 -10.07 -17.09
CA ASP A 69 -11.98 -9.07 -18.14
C ASP A 69 -11.16 -7.87 -17.65
N ARG A 70 -11.43 -7.38 -16.42
CA ARG A 70 -10.63 -6.32 -15.78
C ARG A 70 -9.17 -6.74 -15.59
N LEU A 71 -8.94 -7.95 -15.07
CA LEU A 71 -7.59 -8.50 -14.89
C LEU A 71 -6.88 -8.71 -16.24
N ASN A 72 -7.59 -9.17 -17.27
CA ASN A 72 -7.02 -9.36 -18.61
C ASN A 72 -6.63 -8.03 -19.27
N GLY A 73 -7.38 -6.96 -19.02
CA GLY A 73 -7.19 -5.64 -19.61
C GLY A 73 -6.21 -4.72 -18.87
N SER A 74 -5.69 -5.15 -17.71
CA SER A 74 -4.78 -4.34 -16.91
C SER A 74 -3.43 -4.09 -17.62
N PRO A 75 -2.91 -2.84 -17.61
CA PRO A 75 -1.61 -2.52 -18.19
C PRO A 75 -0.43 -2.87 -17.28
N VAL A 76 -0.70 -3.29 -16.04
CA VAL A 76 0.33 -3.56 -15.03
C VAL A 76 1.16 -4.78 -15.45
N THR A 77 2.48 -4.60 -15.48
CA THR A 77 3.46 -5.65 -15.73
C THR A 77 4.42 -5.77 -14.54
N ASP A 78 5.26 -6.80 -14.56
CA ASP A 78 6.29 -7.04 -13.55
C ASP A 78 7.29 -5.88 -13.42
N ALA A 79 7.47 -5.08 -14.47
CA ALA A 79 8.28 -3.86 -14.45
C ALA A 79 7.82 -2.83 -13.40
N ALA A 80 6.55 -2.86 -12.99
CA ALA A 80 6.01 -1.97 -11.96
C ALA A 80 6.52 -2.30 -10.55
N LEU A 81 6.99 -3.53 -10.29
CA LEU A 81 7.39 -3.97 -8.95
C LEU A 81 8.92 -4.02 -8.79
N PRO A 82 9.46 -3.70 -7.59
CA PRO A 82 10.85 -3.97 -7.26
C PRO A 82 11.12 -5.49 -7.25
N ALA A 83 12.18 -5.94 -7.91
CA ALA A 83 12.41 -7.37 -8.17
C ALA A 83 12.44 -8.25 -6.90
N ASP A 84 12.96 -7.74 -5.79
CA ASP A 84 13.15 -8.50 -4.55
C ASP A 84 11.96 -8.43 -3.59
N SER A 85 10.94 -7.62 -3.90
CA SER A 85 9.81 -7.36 -3.01
C SER A 85 8.58 -8.24 -3.25
N TYR A 86 8.61 -9.13 -4.26
CA TYR A 86 7.42 -9.92 -4.58
C TYR A 86 7.70 -11.33 -5.09
N TYR A 87 6.67 -12.16 -5.04
CA TYR A 87 6.55 -13.40 -5.79
C TYR A 87 5.18 -13.47 -6.46
N ALA A 88 5.11 -14.07 -7.64
CA ALA A 88 3.86 -14.31 -8.34
C ALA A 88 4.00 -15.58 -9.15
N ALA A 89 3.00 -16.45 -9.20
CA ALA A 89 3.04 -17.64 -10.02
C ALA A 89 1.63 -18.12 -10.34
N ALA A 90 1.50 -18.82 -11.46
CA ALA A 90 0.26 -19.48 -11.82
C ALA A 90 0.54 -20.77 -12.58
N GLY A 91 -0.39 -21.72 -12.49
CA GLY A 91 -0.21 -23.02 -13.12
C GLY A 91 -1.27 -24.03 -12.72
N ARG A 92 -1.13 -25.23 -13.26
CA ARG A 92 -2.03 -26.36 -12.98
C ARG A 92 -1.48 -27.20 -11.85
N LEU A 93 -2.36 -27.66 -10.96
CA LEU A 93 -1.99 -28.54 -9.85
C LEU A 93 -1.33 -29.83 -10.34
N LYS A 94 -1.84 -30.42 -11.43
CA LYS A 94 -1.27 -31.63 -12.05
C LYS A 94 0.17 -31.47 -12.56
N ASP A 95 0.62 -30.22 -12.79
CA ASP A 95 1.95 -29.90 -13.31
C ASP A 95 2.93 -29.51 -12.18
N GLY A 96 2.53 -29.62 -10.91
CA GLY A 96 3.39 -29.36 -9.76
C GLY A 96 3.57 -27.88 -9.39
N ILE A 97 2.55 -27.04 -9.67
CA ILE A 97 2.60 -25.61 -9.35
C ILE A 97 2.73 -25.36 -7.84
N VAL A 98 2.06 -26.16 -7.00
CA VAL A 98 2.07 -26.00 -5.54
C VAL A 98 3.47 -26.24 -4.97
N GLU A 99 4.15 -27.30 -5.42
CA GLU A 99 5.52 -27.60 -5.03
C GLU A 99 6.50 -26.52 -5.50
N THR A 100 6.23 -25.94 -6.67
CA THR A 100 7.02 -24.84 -7.21
C THR A 100 6.86 -23.58 -6.37
N ILE A 101 5.62 -23.17 -6.07
CA ILE A 101 5.34 -22.01 -5.22
C ILE A 101 5.97 -22.19 -3.84
N THR A 102 5.75 -23.35 -3.20
CA THR A 102 6.26 -23.64 -1.86
C THR A 102 7.79 -23.54 -1.81
N ARG A 103 8.48 -24.15 -2.79
CA ARG A 103 9.94 -24.13 -2.87
C ARG A 103 10.51 -22.74 -3.14
N GLU A 104 9.91 -21.99 -4.05
CA GLU A 104 10.39 -20.66 -4.45
C GLU A 104 10.10 -19.61 -3.38
N MET A 105 8.94 -19.68 -2.73
CA MET A 105 8.62 -18.86 -1.55
C MET A 105 9.59 -19.09 -0.41
N ALA A 106 9.85 -20.35 -0.03
CA ALA A 106 10.80 -20.67 1.03
C ALA A 106 12.23 -20.18 0.72
N ARG A 107 12.61 -20.15 -0.56
CA ARG A 107 13.92 -19.65 -1.00
C ARG A 107 13.99 -18.12 -0.99
N LYS A 108 12.95 -17.44 -1.48
CA LYS A 108 12.96 -15.98 -1.66
C LYS A 108 12.56 -15.22 -0.38
N PHE A 109 11.61 -15.79 0.37
CA PHE A 109 11.04 -15.23 1.59
C PHE A 109 11.03 -16.28 2.71
N PRO A 110 12.20 -16.62 3.29
CA PRO A 110 12.31 -17.70 4.27
C PRO A 110 11.52 -17.46 5.57
N ASN A 111 11.16 -16.21 5.86
CA ASN A 111 10.36 -15.83 7.03
C ASN A 111 8.85 -15.73 6.72
N ALA A 112 8.46 -15.81 5.45
CA ALA A 112 7.06 -15.80 5.07
C ALA A 112 6.40 -17.13 5.44
N GLU A 113 5.13 -17.08 5.81
CA GLU A 113 4.36 -18.30 5.97
C GLU A 113 4.07 -18.95 4.61
N PRO A 114 4.21 -20.28 4.50
CA PRO A 114 3.90 -20.96 3.28
C PRO A 114 2.39 -20.81 3.00
N PRO A 115 1.99 -20.48 1.76
CA PRO A 115 0.59 -20.48 1.39
C PRO A 115 -0.02 -21.88 1.53
N VAL A 116 -1.26 -21.94 2.01
CA VAL A 116 -2.03 -23.18 2.08
C VAL A 116 -2.85 -23.29 0.80
N PHE A 117 -2.74 -24.42 0.11
CA PHE A 117 -3.46 -24.68 -1.14
C PHE A 117 -4.47 -25.80 -0.97
N SER A 118 -5.57 -25.72 -1.71
CA SER A 118 -6.50 -26.84 -1.84
C SER A 118 -5.80 -28.02 -2.52
N PRO A 119 -5.95 -29.26 -2.00
CA PRO A 119 -5.38 -30.45 -2.65
C PRO A 119 -6.18 -30.90 -3.89
N MET A 120 -7.32 -30.26 -4.18
CA MET A 120 -8.16 -30.63 -5.32
C MET A 120 -7.53 -30.21 -6.64
N ALA A 121 -7.66 -31.08 -7.66
CA ALA A 121 -7.15 -30.78 -9.00
C ALA A 121 -7.78 -29.50 -9.56
N GLY A 122 -6.94 -28.63 -10.12
CA GLY A 122 -7.39 -27.43 -10.80
C GLY A 122 -6.26 -26.45 -11.05
N PHE A 123 -6.62 -25.17 -11.11
CA PHE A 123 -5.72 -24.08 -11.41
C PHE A 123 -5.42 -23.23 -10.17
N VAL A 124 -4.17 -22.76 -10.08
CA VAL A 124 -3.69 -21.90 -9.00
C VAL A 124 -3.12 -20.62 -9.60
N ALA A 125 -3.49 -19.48 -9.03
CA ALA A 125 -2.83 -18.19 -9.21
C ALA A 125 -2.53 -17.60 -7.83
N TYR A 126 -1.26 -17.32 -7.57
CA TYR A 126 -0.78 -16.86 -6.27
C TYR A 126 0.14 -15.66 -6.39
N GLY A 127 -0.13 -14.61 -5.61
CA GLY A 127 0.72 -13.45 -5.44
C GLY A 127 1.19 -13.28 -4.00
N TYR A 128 2.41 -12.81 -3.81
CA TYR A 128 2.95 -12.44 -2.51
C TYR A 128 3.69 -11.11 -2.64
N LEU A 129 3.39 -10.17 -1.76
CA LEU A 129 4.13 -8.92 -1.62
C LEU A 129 4.75 -8.85 -0.22
N ASN A 130 6.05 -8.58 -0.16
CA ASN A 130 6.73 -8.07 1.03
C ASN A 130 7.32 -6.71 0.66
N THR A 131 6.65 -5.64 1.09
CA THR A 131 7.11 -4.29 0.84
C THR A 131 7.16 -3.49 2.13
N LYS A 132 8.19 -2.67 2.24
CA LYS A 132 8.33 -1.66 3.27
C LYS A 132 8.75 -0.35 2.63
N ALA A 133 8.22 0.76 3.13
CA ALA A 133 8.79 2.06 2.83
C ALA A 133 10.25 2.08 3.33
N THR A 134 11.19 2.51 2.49
CA THR A 134 12.59 2.68 2.90
C THR A 134 12.98 4.13 2.74
N PHE A 135 13.13 4.84 3.85
CA PHE A 135 13.53 6.24 3.86
C PHE A 135 15.04 6.40 3.84
N THR A 136 15.53 7.40 3.10
CA THR A 136 16.96 7.73 3.04
C THR A 136 17.44 8.20 4.41
N THR A 137 16.66 9.10 5.01
CA THR A 137 16.84 9.56 6.38
C THR A 137 15.62 9.11 7.18
N PRO A 138 15.76 8.27 8.20
CA PRO A 138 14.60 7.82 8.97
C PRO A 138 13.88 8.96 9.68
N PHE A 139 12.58 8.81 9.91
CA PHE A 139 11.77 9.75 10.67
C PHE A 139 11.82 9.46 12.18
N ASP A 140 11.26 10.34 12.98
CA ASP A 140 11.06 10.13 14.42
C ASP A 140 9.60 9.72 14.70
N ASP A 141 9.35 9.11 15.86
CA ASP A 141 7.98 8.98 16.36
C ASP A 141 7.41 10.38 16.62
N THR A 142 6.12 10.58 16.36
CA THR A 142 5.45 11.81 16.81
C THR A 142 5.47 11.86 18.35
N LYS A 143 5.79 13.02 18.93
CA LYS A 143 5.77 13.19 20.39
C LYS A 143 4.40 12.97 21.01
N ARG A 144 3.35 13.21 20.22
CA ARG A 144 1.95 13.00 20.61
C ARG A 144 1.30 12.03 19.62
N PRO A 145 0.34 11.20 20.08
CA PRO A 145 -0.46 10.38 19.18
C PRO A 145 -1.20 11.23 18.14
N VAL A 146 -1.30 10.70 16.93
CA VAL A 146 -2.19 11.24 15.90
C VAL A 146 -3.63 10.88 16.30
N GLN A 147 -4.52 11.88 16.29
CA GLN A 147 -5.94 11.69 16.60
C GLN A 147 -6.70 11.38 15.31
N PHE A 148 -6.59 10.13 14.84
CA PHE A 148 -7.20 9.70 13.59
C PHE A 148 -8.73 9.63 13.72
N ARG A 149 -9.44 10.33 12.83
CA ARG A 149 -10.90 10.30 12.71
C ARG A 149 -11.28 9.41 11.54
N ASP A 150 -11.95 8.29 11.80
CA ASP A 150 -12.44 7.42 10.73
C ASP A 150 -13.63 8.03 9.99
N ALA A 151 -13.99 7.47 8.83
CA ALA A 151 -15.12 7.97 8.04
C ALA A 151 -16.49 7.83 8.74
N ALA A 152 -16.60 6.94 9.73
CA ALA A 152 -17.79 6.77 10.55
C ALA A 152 -17.87 7.80 11.70
N GLY A 153 -16.87 8.66 11.87
CA GLY A 153 -16.79 9.69 12.90
C GLY A 153 -16.18 9.22 14.23
N GLY A 154 -15.69 7.98 14.29
CA GLY A 154 -14.90 7.46 15.41
C GLY A 154 -13.54 8.14 15.51
N SER A 155 -13.01 8.31 16.72
CA SER A 155 -11.71 8.93 16.95
C SER A 155 -10.79 7.95 17.67
N HIS A 156 -9.60 7.77 17.11
CA HIS A 156 -8.62 6.77 17.52
C HIS A 156 -7.28 7.45 17.77
N ALA A 157 -6.71 7.28 18.95
CA ALA A 157 -5.34 7.69 19.22
C ALA A 157 -4.39 6.62 18.65
N VAL A 158 -3.64 6.98 17.62
CA VAL A 158 -2.70 6.08 16.94
C VAL A 158 -1.29 6.62 16.99
N ARG A 159 -0.31 5.72 16.98
CA ARG A 159 1.09 6.06 16.81
C ARG A 159 1.31 6.59 15.40
N GLY A 160 2.25 7.53 15.29
CA GLY A 160 2.64 8.08 14.02
C GLY A 160 4.11 8.47 14.01
N PHE A 161 4.57 8.90 12.85
CA PHE A 161 5.92 9.37 12.62
C PHE A 161 5.91 10.75 11.95
N GLY A 162 7.02 11.46 12.09
CA GLY A 162 7.20 12.81 11.57
C GLY A 162 8.65 13.27 11.56
N LEU A 163 8.83 14.57 11.34
CA LEU A 163 10.17 15.18 11.40
C LEU A 163 10.69 15.22 12.84
N HIS A 164 12.02 15.32 12.96
CA HIS A 164 12.73 15.46 14.22
C HIS A 164 12.29 16.74 14.91
N GLU A 165 11.81 16.60 16.15
CA GLU A 165 11.45 17.73 16.98
C GLU A 165 12.46 17.88 18.13
N GLY A 166 13.53 18.63 17.91
CA GLY A 166 14.59 18.83 18.90
C GLY A 166 15.69 19.75 18.42
N SER A 167 16.85 19.66 19.06
CA SER A 167 18.01 20.51 18.75
C SER A 167 18.83 20.03 17.54
N ASP A 168 18.56 18.83 17.00
CA ASP A 168 19.27 18.31 15.84
C ASP A 168 18.69 18.89 14.54
N TYR A 169 19.06 20.14 14.24
CA TYR A 169 18.59 20.85 13.06
C TYR A 169 19.08 20.23 11.75
N GLU A 170 20.26 19.59 11.75
CA GLU A 170 20.79 18.91 10.57
C GLU A 170 19.92 17.71 10.20
N LEU A 171 19.55 16.87 11.18
CA LEU A 171 18.62 15.76 10.98
C LEU A 171 17.26 16.23 10.47
N LEU A 172 16.69 17.29 11.06
CA LEU A 172 15.44 17.89 10.63
C LEU A 172 15.50 18.33 9.15
N VAL A 173 16.58 19.01 8.75
CA VAL A 173 16.78 19.45 7.37
C VAL A 173 16.91 18.25 6.42
N GLU A 174 17.64 17.20 6.80
CA GLU A 174 17.77 15.98 5.98
C GLU A 174 16.43 15.26 5.80
N GLN A 175 15.66 15.09 6.87
CA GLN A 175 14.32 14.48 6.84
C GLN A 175 13.33 15.33 6.04
N ALA A 176 13.36 16.66 6.17
CA ALA A 176 12.47 17.53 5.41
C ALA A 176 12.80 17.45 3.92
N ALA A 177 14.09 17.43 3.57
CA ALA A 177 14.50 17.51 2.18
C ALA A 177 14.29 16.22 1.36
N GLN A 178 14.01 15.08 2.01
CA GLN A 178 13.55 13.86 1.33
C GLN A 178 12.04 13.82 1.11
N VAL A 179 11.28 14.81 1.62
CA VAL A 179 9.84 14.92 1.42
C VAL A 179 9.56 16.02 0.40
N SER A 180 8.66 15.74 -0.54
CA SER A 180 8.10 16.77 -1.43
C SER A 180 6.60 16.88 -1.25
N VAL A 181 6.10 18.11 -1.18
CA VAL A 181 4.68 18.43 -1.24
C VAL A 181 4.27 18.39 -2.71
N LEU A 182 3.45 17.40 -3.07
CA LEU A 182 3.02 17.21 -4.46
C LEU A 182 1.85 18.12 -4.81
N PHE A 183 0.95 18.36 -3.85
CA PHE A 183 -0.04 19.43 -3.86
C PHE A 183 -0.48 19.71 -2.42
N SER A 184 -1.07 20.87 -2.19
CA SER A 184 -1.75 21.22 -0.94
C SER A 184 -2.87 22.21 -1.19
N GLN A 185 -3.99 22.03 -0.50
CA GLN A 185 -5.17 22.89 -0.59
C GLN A 185 -5.75 23.12 0.80
N ALA A 186 -5.91 24.39 1.18
CA ALA A 186 -6.65 24.82 2.35
C ALA A 186 -8.10 25.16 1.99
N ASP A 187 -8.99 25.19 2.99
CA ASP A 187 -10.38 25.63 2.80
C ASP A 187 -10.46 27.13 2.52
N ASP A 188 -9.66 27.93 3.27
CA ASP A 188 -9.59 29.38 3.19
C ASP A 188 -8.12 29.85 3.25
N GLU A 189 -7.83 31.04 2.71
CA GLU A 189 -6.47 31.64 2.72
C GLU A 189 -5.94 31.83 4.15
N SER A 190 -6.81 32.02 5.15
CA SER A 190 -6.40 32.15 6.55
C SER A 190 -5.88 30.84 7.17
N ASP A 191 -6.17 29.69 6.54
CA ASP A 191 -5.78 28.35 6.99
C ASP A 191 -4.70 27.71 6.10
N GLU A 192 -3.99 28.51 5.29
CA GLU A 192 -2.96 28.02 4.35
C GLU A 192 -1.86 27.18 5.03
N PHE A 193 -1.60 27.44 6.32
CA PHE A 193 -0.64 26.68 7.13
C PHE A 193 -1.18 25.33 7.64
N SER A 194 -2.43 24.98 7.39
CA SER A 194 -3.05 23.73 7.81
C SER A 194 -3.92 23.16 6.66
N PRO A 195 -3.29 22.69 5.58
CA PRO A 195 -4.00 22.19 4.41
C PRO A 195 -4.91 21.02 4.77
N ARG A 196 -6.10 21.01 4.17
CA ARG A 196 -7.13 19.97 4.35
C ARG A 196 -6.94 18.81 3.40
N LEU A 197 -6.56 19.11 2.17
CA LEU A 197 -6.20 18.14 1.15
C LEU A 197 -4.75 18.36 0.78
N PHE A 198 -3.98 17.28 0.68
CA PHE A 198 -2.58 17.36 0.31
C PHE A 198 -2.06 15.98 -0.11
N ALA A 199 -0.93 15.97 -0.80
CA ALA A 199 -0.15 14.74 -0.99
C ALA A 199 1.33 15.01 -0.77
N LEU A 200 1.99 14.06 -0.11
CA LEU A 200 3.42 14.08 0.18
C LEU A 200 4.08 12.88 -0.50
N ASP A 201 5.15 13.10 -1.27
CA ASP A 201 6.13 12.07 -1.61
C ASP A 201 7.16 12.01 -0.48
N LEU A 202 7.08 10.96 0.35
CA LEU A 202 7.93 10.78 1.53
C LEU A 202 9.36 10.35 1.19
N THR A 203 9.63 10.11 -0.10
CA THR A 203 10.84 9.47 -0.60
C THR A 203 11.40 10.22 -1.79
N ALA A 204 11.16 11.53 -1.92
CA ALA A 204 11.51 12.37 -3.08
C ALA A 204 12.96 12.20 -3.56
N ARG A 205 13.88 11.90 -2.63
CA ARG A 205 15.32 11.67 -2.90
C ARG A 205 15.69 10.21 -3.18
N HIS A 206 14.79 9.26 -3.01
CA HIS A 206 15.03 7.84 -3.26
C HIS A 206 14.99 7.55 -4.77
N ALA A 207 16.02 6.93 -5.33
CA ALA A 207 16.18 6.84 -6.78
C ALA A 207 15.13 5.98 -7.52
N ASP A 208 14.64 4.90 -6.88
CA ASP A 208 13.77 3.92 -7.55
C ASP A 208 12.34 3.88 -7.00
N GLN A 209 12.13 4.27 -5.75
CA GLN A 209 10.85 4.11 -5.04
C GLN A 209 10.21 5.47 -4.81
N GLN A 210 8.89 5.51 -4.95
CA GLN A 210 8.05 6.62 -4.55
C GLN A 210 6.97 6.10 -3.60
N VAL A 211 6.89 6.69 -2.41
CA VAL A 211 5.88 6.42 -1.38
C VAL A 211 5.07 7.71 -1.18
N ILE A 212 3.82 7.68 -1.62
CA ILE A 212 2.92 8.82 -1.52
C ILE A 212 1.90 8.56 -0.41
N VAL A 213 1.71 9.55 0.45
CA VAL A 213 0.56 9.63 1.35
C VAL A 213 -0.26 10.85 0.94
N ALA A 214 -1.56 10.65 0.75
CA ALA A 214 -2.46 11.70 0.29
C ALA A 214 -3.76 11.73 1.09
N VAL A 215 -4.18 12.93 1.48
CA VAL A 215 -5.48 13.20 2.10
C VAL A 215 -6.37 13.80 1.02
N LEU A 216 -7.40 13.05 0.64
CA LEU A 216 -8.25 13.28 -0.53
C LEU A 216 -9.70 12.90 -0.21
N PRO A 217 -10.70 13.30 -0.99
CA PRO A 217 -12.03 12.71 -0.94
C PRO A 217 -12.00 11.22 -1.34
N ARG A 218 -12.86 10.39 -0.73
CA ARG A 218 -13.03 8.98 -1.11
C ARG A 218 -13.59 8.88 -2.54
N ALA A 219 -12.99 8.03 -3.36
CA ALA A 219 -13.49 7.71 -4.70
C ALA A 219 -14.33 6.41 -4.71
N SER A 220 -15.03 6.15 -5.82
CA SER A 220 -15.80 4.92 -6.03
C SER A 220 -14.93 3.68 -6.20
N ASP A 221 -13.70 3.85 -6.67
CA ASP A 221 -12.69 2.81 -6.78
C ASP A 221 -11.27 3.37 -6.64
N LEU A 222 -10.29 2.47 -6.51
CA LEU A 222 -8.88 2.86 -6.31
C LEU A 222 -8.24 3.42 -7.58
N ARG A 223 -8.77 3.12 -8.77
CA ARG A 223 -8.31 3.73 -10.04
C ARG A 223 -8.71 5.21 -10.06
N ASP A 224 -9.94 5.52 -9.69
CA ASP A 224 -10.45 6.88 -9.61
C ASP A 224 -9.71 7.69 -8.53
N ALA A 225 -9.43 7.09 -7.35
CA ALA A 225 -8.62 7.75 -6.32
C ALA A 225 -7.19 8.06 -6.80
N TRP A 226 -6.57 7.12 -7.52
CA TRP A 226 -5.25 7.33 -8.12
C TRP A 226 -5.28 8.40 -9.22
N THR A 227 -6.33 8.43 -10.02
CA THR A 227 -6.51 9.42 -11.10
C THR A 227 -6.74 10.81 -10.52
N ASP A 228 -7.60 10.97 -9.51
CA ASP A 228 -7.81 12.25 -8.82
C ASP A 228 -6.52 12.77 -8.18
N LEU A 229 -5.72 11.88 -7.56
CA LEU A 229 -4.39 12.24 -7.06
C LEU A 229 -3.50 12.76 -8.20
N ALA A 230 -3.40 12.04 -9.32
CA ALA A 230 -2.57 12.45 -10.45
C ALA A 230 -3.01 13.80 -11.04
N ASP A 231 -4.31 13.99 -11.26
CA ASP A 231 -4.90 15.23 -11.80
C ASP A 231 -4.65 16.42 -10.87
N ARG A 232 -4.73 16.24 -9.56
CA ARG A 232 -4.43 17.29 -8.57
C ARG A 232 -2.96 17.68 -8.56
N ILE A 233 -2.06 16.71 -8.69
CA ILE A 233 -0.61 16.98 -8.78
C ILE A 233 -0.32 17.79 -10.05
N GLU A 234 -0.85 17.35 -11.19
CA GLU A 234 -0.65 18.04 -12.47
C GLU A 234 -1.25 19.45 -12.45
N THR A 235 -2.45 19.62 -11.90
CA THR A 235 -3.14 20.90 -11.83
C THR A 235 -2.51 21.86 -10.84
N SER A 236 -2.08 21.37 -9.67
CA SER A 236 -1.47 22.20 -8.63
C SER A 236 -0.12 22.75 -9.08
N ALA A 237 0.67 21.94 -9.80
CA ALA A 237 1.99 22.30 -10.32
C ALA A 237 2.79 23.26 -9.41
N PRO A 238 3.01 22.89 -8.12
CA PRO A 238 3.63 23.80 -7.16
C PRO A 238 5.01 24.23 -7.63
N ASP A 239 5.35 25.50 -7.41
CA ASP A 239 6.71 25.97 -7.62
C ASP A 239 7.69 25.30 -6.62
N GLU A 240 8.99 25.52 -6.81
CA GLU A 240 10.02 24.92 -5.97
C GLU A 240 9.84 25.25 -4.48
N GLN A 241 9.35 26.46 -4.15
CA GLN A 241 9.16 26.87 -2.77
C GLN A 241 7.99 26.11 -2.13
N MET A 242 6.88 25.96 -2.85
CA MET A 242 5.70 25.23 -2.37
C MET A 242 5.94 23.72 -2.35
N ALA A 243 6.69 23.18 -3.31
CA ALA A 243 6.98 21.76 -3.44
C ALA A 243 7.96 21.24 -2.38
N ASN A 244 8.86 22.08 -1.89
CA ASN A 244 9.82 21.70 -0.85
C ASN A 244 9.18 21.74 0.53
N LEU A 245 9.43 20.72 1.35
CA LEU A 245 9.12 20.78 2.78
C LEU A 245 10.25 21.52 3.52
N HIS A 246 9.90 22.56 4.27
CA HIS A 246 10.86 23.41 4.99
C HIS A 246 11.06 22.93 6.43
N ALA A 247 12.19 23.28 7.04
CA ALA A 247 12.46 22.93 8.44
C ALA A 247 11.47 23.55 9.45
N SER A 248 10.70 24.56 9.05
CA SER A 248 9.60 25.12 9.86
C SER A 248 8.29 24.35 9.72
N ASP A 249 8.16 23.53 8.67
CA ASP A 249 6.97 22.71 8.44
C ASP A 249 6.99 21.49 9.36
N SER A 250 5.84 20.83 9.49
CA SER A 250 5.73 19.57 10.22
C SER A 250 4.84 18.59 9.50
N ILE A 251 5.13 17.30 9.70
CA ILE A 251 4.31 16.20 9.21
C ILE A 251 3.98 15.26 10.38
N ALA A 252 2.78 14.70 10.37
CA ALA A 252 2.39 13.65 11.31
C ALA A 252 1.55 12.60 10.56
N ILE A 253 2.11 11.40 10.42
CA ILE A 253 1.56 10.33 9.60
C ILE A 253 1.37 9.09 10.48
N PRO A 254 0.16 8.49 10.53
CA PRO A 254 -0.07 7.24 11.26
C PRO A 254 0.86 6.12 10.78
N ASN A 255 1.34 5.30 11.72
CA ASN A 255 2.00 4.05 11.38
C ASN A 255 0.96 3.09 10.81
N VAL A 256 1.25 2.51 9.63
CA VAL A 256 0.41 1.49 8.98
C VAL A 256 1.21 0.20 8.90
N ALA A 257 0.72 -0.87 9.51
CA ALA A 257 1.40 -2.16 9.48
C ALA A 257 0.41 -3.32 9.53
N PHE A 258 0.43 -4.20 8.51
CA PHE A 258 -0.45 -5.36 8.46
C PHE A 258 0.16 -6.54 7.68
N TYR A 259 -0.28 -7.74 8.04
CA TYR A 259 -0.09 -8.95 7.25
C TYR A 259 -1.46 -9.58 7.01
N VAL A 260 -1.86 -9.65 5.74
CA VAL A 260 -3.17 -10.19 5.35
C VAL A 260 -3.00 -11.29 4.32
N GLN A 261 -3.67 -12.42 4.56
CA GLN A 261 -3.90 -13.46 3.56
C GLN A 261 -5.33 -13.35 3.05
N HIS A 262 -5.48 -13.25 1.74
CA HIS A 262 -6.77 -13.09 1.07
C HIS A 262 -6.95 -14.15 -0.02
N GLU A 263 -8.16 -14.69 -0.08
CA GLU A 263 -8.64 -15.53 -1.18
C GLU A 263 -9.71 -14.77 -1.95
N PHE A 264 -9.49 -14.59 -3.25
CA PHE A 264 -10.45 -13.98 -4.18
C PHE A 264 -11.53 -15.00 -4.51
N VAL A 265 -12.47 -15.19 -3.58
CA VAL A 265 -13.52 -16.20 -3.67
C VAL A 265 -14.42 -16.03 -4.89
N GLU A 266 -14.52 -14.80 -5.40
CA GLU A 266 -15.23 -14.47 -6.63
C GLU A 266 -14.57 -15.06 -7.89
N LEU A 267 -13.29 -15.43 -7.82
CA LEU A 267 -12.54 -16.08 -8.90
C LEU A 267 -12.40 -17.59 -8.71
N GLN A 268 -12.73 -18.15 -7.53
CA GLN A 268 -12.47 -19.56 -7.20
C GLN A 268 -13.73 -20.39 -6.97
N GLY A 269 -13.61 -21.72 -7.07
CA GLY A 269 -14.67 -22.68 -6.81
C GLY A 269 -15.01 -23.58 -8.00
N GLU A 270 -15.80 -24.63 -7.75
CA GLU A 270 -16.15 -25.62 -8.77
C GLU A 270 -16.94 -25.05 -9.96
N ASP A 271 -17.68 -23.96 -9.73
CA ASP A 271 -18.43 -23.27 -10.77
C ASP A 271 -17.56 -22.28 -11.59
N LYS A 272 -16.37 -21.93 -11.09
CA LYS A 272 -15.39 -21.04 -11.71
C LYS A 272 -14.41 -21.81 -12.60
N THR A 273 -14.92 -22.28 -13.73
CA THR A 273 -14.15 -23.12 -14.66
C THR A 273 -13.54 -22.34 -15.81
N ILE A 274 -12.31 -22.72 -16.19
CA ILE A 274 -11.60 -22.17 -17.35
C ILE A 274 -12.34 -22.55 -18.64
N LYS A 275 -12.65 -21.57 -19.48
CA LYS A 275 -13.38 -21.75 -20.75
C LYS A 275 -12.48 -21.77 -21.98
N ASN A 276 -11.24 -21.29 -21.86
CA ASN A 276 -10.26 -21.35 -22.94
C ASN A 276 -10.13 -22.78 -23.48
N PRO A 277 -10.00 -22.95 -24.81
CA PRO A 277 -9.72 -24.27 -25.38
C PRO A 277 -8.35 -24.80 -24.90
N GLY A 278 -8.18 -26.12 -24.89
CA GLY A 278 -6.93 -26.77 -24.50
C GLY A 278 -7.05 -27.59 -23.21
N GLU A 279 -5.91 -27.97 -22.64
CA GLU A 279 -5.84 -28.91 -21.51
C GLU A 279 -6.45 -28.39 -20.21
N SER A 280 -6.51 -27.07 -20.05
CA SER A 280 -7.10 -26.44 -18.87
C SER A 280 -8.62 -26.29 -18.98
N ARG A 281 -9.23 -26.59 -20.13
CA ARG A 281 -10.67 -26.39 -20.35
C ARG A 281 -11.49 -27.21 -19.35
N GLY A 282 -12.38 -26.54 -18.64
CA GLY A 282 -13.24 -27.16 -17.61
C GLY A 282 -12.55 -27.36 -16.27
N ALA A 283 -11.24 -27.10 -16.14
CA ALA A 283 -10.58 -27.12 -14.85
C ALA A 283 -11.11 -25.96 -13.97
N PRO A 284 -11.41 -26.21 -12.69
CA PRO A 284 -11.80 -25.17 -11.77
C PRO A 284 -10.59 -24.31 -11.36
N MET A 285 -10.83 -23.02 -11.13
CA MET A 285 -9.90 -22.16 -10.40
C MET A 285 -10.00 -22.53 -8.91
N MET A 286 -9.03 -23.28 -8.40
CA MET A 286 -9.09 -23.78 -7.02
C MET A 286 -8.49 -22.81 -6.02
N THR A 287 -7.51 -22.02 -6.46
CA THR A 287 -6.90 -21.00 -5.61
C THR A 287 -6.61 -19.76 -6.44
N ALA A 288 -7.22 -18.65 -6.03
CA ALA A 288 -6.86 -17.30 -6.45
C ALA A 288 -6.57 -16.52 -5.17
N ALA A 289 -5.30 -16.40 -4.79
CA ALA A 289 -4.94 -15.90 -3.48
C ALA A 289 -3.78 -14.91 -3.52
N GLN A 290 -3.78 -14.01 -2.54
CA GLN A 290 -2.70 -13.06 -2.32
C GLN A 290 -2.35 -12.98 -0.84
N SER A 291 -1.07 -12.86 -0.54
CA SER A 291 -0.61 -12.44 0.79
C SER A 291 0.14 -11.13 0.69
N ILE A 292 -0.17 -10.21 1.60
CA ILE A 292 0.40 -8.87 1.64
C ILE A 292 1.02 -8.65 3.02
N GLU A 293 2.32 -8.39 3.04
CA GLU A 293 3.03 -7.86 4.19
C GLU A 293 3.43 -6.41 3.88
N PHE A 294 2.82 -5.47 4.60
CA PHE A 294 2.99 -4.05 4.38
C PHE A 294 3.38 -3.33 5.67
N ARG A 295 4.33 -2.39 5.54
CA ARG A 295 4.74 -1.49 6.62
C ARG A 295 5.10 -0.11 6.10
N LEU A 296 4.50 0.89 6.74
CA LEU A 296 4.82 2.32 6.66
C LEU A 296 4.93 2.85 8.09
N ASP A 297 6.16 3.01 8.56
CA ASP A 297 6.49 3.60 9.85
C ASP A 297 7.82 4.34 9.75
N LYS A 298 8.32 4.89 10.85
CA LYS A 298 9.51 5.76 10.90
C LYS A 298 10.83 5.21 10.32
N SER A 299 11.00 3.89 10.19
CA SER A 299 12.33 3.26 10.08
C SER A 299 13.10 3.61 8.80
N GLY A 300 14.44 3.79 8.78
CA GLY A 300 15.56 3.25 9.60
C GLY A 300 15.98 3.91 10.93
N ALA A 301 17.23 3.71 11.37
CA ALA A 301 17.64 3.88 12.77
C ALA A 301 18.12 5.30 13.19
N THR A 302 17.62 5.83 14.32
CA THR A 302 18.20 7.01 15.01
C THR A 302 18.06 6.98 16.55
N VAL A 303 19.00 7.65 17.23
CA VAL A 303 19.22 7.76 18.69
C VAL A 303 18.39 8.89 19.30
N PHE A 304 17.83 8.69 20.49
CA PHE A 304 17.14 9.74 21.25
C PHE A 304 18.11 10.58 22.11
N SER A 305 17.98 11.92 22.05
CA SER A 305 18.49 12.87 23.04
C SER A 305 17.41 13.92 23.29
N GLU A 306 16.95 14.02 24.53
CA GLU A 306 15.82 14.86 24.94
C GLU A 306 16.30 16.25 25.40
N ALA A 307 15.74 17.31 24.82
CA ALA A 307 15.79 18.67 25.34
C ALA A 307 14.46 19.37 25.02
N GLU A 308 13.77 19.82 26.06
CA GLU A 308 12.50 20.54 25.95
C GLU A 308 12.79 22.02 25.61
N ILE A 309 12.38 22.46 24.42
CA ILE A 309 12.33 23.87 24.05
C ILE A 309 10.87 24.28 23.89
N LEU A 310 10.50 25.35 24.59
CA LEU A 310 9.18 25.96 24.62
C LEU A 310 8.67 26.33 23.22
N ASP A 311 7.39 26.03 23.02
CA ASP A 311 6.50 26.27 21.88
C ASP A 311 6.57 27.73 21.39
N ALA A 312 7.44 27.99 20.41
CA ALA A 312 7.30 29.14 19.53
C ALA A 312 6.28 28.74 18.46
N ALA A 313 5.13 29.43 18.44
CA ALA A 313 4.03 29.19 17.51
C ALA A 313 4.56 28.76 16.13
N ALA A 314 4.27 27.53 15.71
CA ALA A 314 4.71 26.98 14.44
C ALA A 314 4.22 27.90 13.31
N MET A 315 5.13 28.64 12.69
CA MET A 315 4.84 29.53 11.55
C MET A 315 4.92 28.79 10.20
N GLY A 316 5.15 27.47 10.20
CA GLY A 316 5.21 26.64 9.00
C GLY A 316 3.94 25.82 8.76
N ARG A 317 3.88 25.18 7.61
CA ARG A 317 2.75 24.33 7.20
C ARG A 317 2.69 23.06 8.02
N ARG A 318 1.48 22.62 8.36
CA ARG A 318 1.20 21.44 9.18
C ARG A 318 0.46 20.39 8.36
N PHE A 319 1.16 19.35 7.93
CA PHE A 319 0.59 18.24 7.18
C PHE A 319 0.27 17.09 8.14
N VAL A 320 -0.97 17.03 8.62
CA VAL A 320 -1.40 16.00 9.58
C VAL A 320 -2.37 15.06 8.89
N VAL A 321 -2.05 13.76 8.90
CA VAL A 321 -2.88 12.70 8.35
C VAL A 321 -3.75 12.14 9.47
N ASP A 322 -4.78 12.91 9.85
CA ASP A 322 -5.69 12.60 10.97
C ASP A 322 -7.10 12.19 10.52
N GLN A 323 -7.27 11.84 9.24
CA GLN A 323 -8.52 11.42 8.61
C GLN A 323 -8.23 10.43 7.47
N PRO A 324 -9.25 9.84 6.81
CA PRO A 324 -9.03 8.85 5.76
C PRO A 324 -8.05 9.33 4.68
N PHE A 325 -7.17 8.42 4.27
CA PHE A 325 -6.04 8.76 3.40
C PHE A 325 -5.69 7.63 2.44
N LEU A 326 -5.05 8.01 1.34
CA LEU A 326 -4.53 7.12 0.33
C LEU A 326 -3.02 6.92 0.56
N VAL A 327 -2.59 5.67 0.48
CA VAL A 327 -1.18 5.29 0.38
C VAL A 327 -0.93 4.70 -1.00
N VAL A 328 0.06 5.24 -1.71
CA VAL A 328 0.47 4.72 -3.02
C VAL A 328 1.95 4.40 -2.99
N MET A 329 2.31 3.21 -3.47
CA MET A 329 3.70 2.89 -3.78
C MET A 329 3.86 2.60 -5.27
N LYS A 330 4.86 3.24 -5.88
CA LYS A 330 5.26 2.98 -7.26
C LYS A 330 6.75 3.07 -7.43
N ARG A 331 7.25 2.51 -8.53
CA ARG A 331 8.61 2.78 -8.97
C ARG A 331 8.65 4.15 -9.64
N ARG A 332 9.71 4.94 -9.43
CA ARG A 332 9.87 6.23 -10.09
C ARG A 332 9.89 6.09 -11.62
N SER A 333 10.46 4.99 -12.11
CA SER A 333 10.51 4.65 -13.53
C SER A 333 9.22 4.03 -14.08
N SER A 334 8.13 3.95 -13.29
CA SER A 334 6.86 3.35 -13.71
C SER A 334 5.71 4.32 -13.56
N ASP A 335 4.83 4.31 -14.57
CA ASP A 335 3.57 5.06 -14.55
C ASP A 335 2.49 4.35 -13.71
N GLN A 336 2.66 3.05 -13.47
CA GLN A 336 1.70 2.24 -12.74
C GLN A 336 2.13 2.05 -11.28
N PRO A 337 1.22 2.19 -10.31
CA PRO A 337 1.50 1.78 -8.93
C PRO A 337 1.56 0.26 -8.83
N TYR A 338 2.28 -0.23 -7.82
CA TYR A 338 2.25 -1.65 -7.45
C TYR A 338 1.48 -1.92 -6.17
N PHE A 339 1.16 -0.87 -5.41
CA PHE A 339 0.38 -0.93 -4.20
C PHE A 339 -0.43 0.36 -4.06
N VAL A 340 -1.73 0.21 -3.78
CA VAL A 340 -2.65 1.32 -3.49
C VAL A 340 -3.54 0.89 -2.33
N ALA A 341 -3.57 1.68 -1.27
CA ALA A 341 -4.43 1.43 -0.12
C ALA A 341 -5.18 2.69 0.28
N TRP A 342 -6.50 2.60 0.39
CA TRP A 342 -7.33 3.57 1.07
C TRP A 342 -7.49 3.13 2.53
N ILE A 343 -7.05 3.97 3.46
CA ILE A 343 -7.17 3.76 4.90
C ILE A 343 -8.31 4.64 5.40
N ASP A 344 -9.43 4.01 5.71
CA ASP A 344 -10.69 4.64 6.13
C ASP A 344 -10.91 4.56 7.64
N ASN A 345 -10.40 3.49 8.27
CA ASN A 345 -10.56 3.18 9.68
C ASN A 345 -9.21 2.74 10.30
N ALA A 346 -9.22 2.44 11.61
CA ALA A 346 -8.02 2.14 12.38
C ALA A 346 -7.54 0.67 12.33
N GLU A 347 -8.18 -0.24 11.58
CA GLU A 347 -7.83 -1.69 11.59
C GLU A 347 -6.36 -1.97 11.22
N PHE A 348 -5.77 -1.12 10.37
CA PHE A 348 -4.37 -1.23 9.95
C PHE A 348 -3.44 -0.22 10.63
N LEU A 349 -3.96 0.61 11.52
CA LEU A 349 -3.20 1.63 12.21
C LEU A 349 -2.66 1.11 13.54
N GLU A 350 -1.46 1.53 13.91
CA GLU A 350 -0.83 1.12 15.16
C GLU A 350 -1.43 1.90 16.35
N ALA A 351 -2.22 1.25 17.19
CA ALA A 351 -2.79 1.87 18.39
C ALA A 351 -1.72 2.27 19.43
N VAL A 352 -2.02 3.31 20.21
CA VAL A 352 -1.29 3.65 21.43
C VAL A 352 -1.67 2.64 22.51
N ASP A 353 -0.69 2.05 23.21
CA ASP A 353 -0.94 1.10 24.29
C ASP A 353 -1.47 1.76 25.56
#